data_AF-A0A1H7L808-F1
#
_entry.id   AF-A0A1H7L808-F1
#
_cell.length_a   1.000
_cell.length_b   1.000
_cell.length_c   1.000
_cell.angle_alpha   90.00
_cell.angle_beta   90.00
_cell.angle_gamma   90.00
#
_symmetry.space_group_name_H-M   'P 1'
#
loop_
_entity.id
_entity.type
_entity.pdbx_description
1 polymer ?
#
loop_
_entity_poly.entity_id
_entity_poly.type
_entity_poly.pdbx_seq_one_letter_code
_entity_poly.pdbx_strand_id
1 'polypeptide(L)'
;MDSIDLIEILLAKPYLYTCGESLIALRTFLNGYAFCRIENQLTGGAKTAYSLLPADWGLFTEYVRCSLTYDEPNADWFDILMTYFGDKEGYRMFVNYFDSYRRLEISSYKRANLTEEQQRFYSQNSGKALVPLAYYVADINRGACYLAACEFDKEVHRTARVYKTEEEALADAEKLFGGELSWFGVTGVEELNFRKPVRLYNKKI
;
A
#
# COMPACT_ATOMS: atom_id res chain seq x y z
N MET A 1 23.59 1.95 19.86
CA MET A 1 24.45 1.31 18.84
C MET A 1 23.96 1.85 17.52
N ASP A 2 24.76 2.70 16.88
CA ASP A 2 24.32 3.35 15.65
C ASP A 2 24.19 2.29 14.55
N SER A 3 23.20 2.45 13.67
CA SER A 3 22.96 1.52 12.54
C SER A 3 24.21 1.34 11.66
N ILE A 4 25.07 2.36 11.64
CA ILE A 4 26.36 2.37 10.95
C ILE A 4 27.34 1.38 11.62
N ASP A 5 27.44 1.39 12.96
CA ASP A 5 28.31 0.46 13.70
C ASP A 5 27.92 -0.99 13.44
N LEU A 6 26.61 -1.28 13.39
CA LEU A 6 26.12 -2.64 13.12
C LEU A 6 26.50 -3.09 11.69
N ILE A 7 26.36 -2.22 10.69
CA ILE A 7 26.72 -2.51 9.30
C ILE A 7 28.24 -2.73 9.18
N GLU A 8 29.06 -1.91 9.80
CA GLU A 8 30.51 -2.06 9.78
C GLU A 8 30.97 -3.36 10.46
N ILE A 9 30.36 -3.72 11.58
CA ILE A 9 30.63 -4.99 12.29
C ILE A 9 30.24 -6.20 11.42
N LEU A 10 29.08 -6.14 10.75
CA LEU A 10 28.61 -7.18 9.84
C LEU A 10 29.50 -7.34 8.60
N LEU A 11 30.03 -6.23 8.07
CA LEU A 11 30.98 -6.24 6.96
C LEU A 11 32.37 -6.78 7.35
N ALA A 12 32.78 -6.57 8.60
CA ALA A 12 34.09 -6.97 9.10
C ALA A 12 34.19 -8.48 9.40
N LYS A 13 33.12 -9.10 9.91
CA LYS A 13 33.05 -10.57 10.11
C LYS A 13 31.76 -11.20 9.58
N PRO A 14 31.58 -11.17 8.27
CA PRO A 14 30.43 -11.70 7.55
C PRO A 14 29.84 -13.03 8.02
N TYR A 15 30.68 -14.04 8.04
CA TYR A 15 30.32 -15.44 8.15
C TYR A 15 29.78 -15.78 9.54
N LEU A 16 30.12 -14.97 10.56
CA LEU A 16 29.64 -15.13 11.93
C LEU A 16 28.17 -14.70 12.07
N TYR A 17 27.70 -13.81 11.20
CA TYR A 17 26.37 -13.24 11.29
C TYR A 17 25.43 -13.73 10.18
N THR A 18 25.99 -14.22 9.07
CA THR A 18 25.22 -14.78 7.95
C THR A 18 25.11 -16.31 7.99
N CYS A 19 25.69 -16.98 9.00
CA CYS A 19 25.75 -18.46 9.08
C CYS A 19 26.20 -19.14 7.77
N GLY A 20 27.03 -18.46 6.96
CA GLY A 20 27.50 -18.96 5.66
C GLY A 20 26.78 -18.40 4.42
N GLU A 21 25.87 -17.43 4.55
CA GLU A 21 25.21 -16.80 3.40
C GLU A 21 26.02 -15.64 2.77
N SER A 22 25.65 -15.30 1.52
CA SER A 22 26.29 -14.26 0.72
C SER A 22 26.07 -12.87 1.33
N LEU A 23 27.15 -12.30 1.86
CA LEU A 23 27.23 -10.92 2.32
C LEU A 23 26.63 -9.88 1.40
N ILE A 24 26.75 -10.13 0.10
CA ILE A 24 26.31 -9.20 -0.92
C ILE A 24 24.78 -9.10 -0.87
N ALA A 25 24.09 -10.21 -0.60
CA ALA A 25 22.63 -10.23 -0.45
C ALA A 25 22.20 -9.48 0.82
N LEU A 26 22.81 -9.78 1.98
CA LEU A 26 22.51 -9.08 3.23
C LEU A 26 22.82 -7.58 3.13
N ARG A 27 23.97 -7.22 2.55
CA ARG A 27 24.34 -5.82 2.30
C ARG A 27 23.37 -5.13 1.35
N THR A 28 22.92 -5.80 0.30
CA THR A 28 21.95 -5.24 -0.66
C THR A 28 20.58 -5.05 0.00
N PHE A 29 20.15 -6.01 0.83
CA PHE A 29 18.94 -5.89 1.62
C PHE A 29 19.02 -4.74 2.63
N LEU A 30 20.09 -4.66 3.43
CA LEU A 30 20.29 -3.59 4.41
C LEU A 30 20.42 -2.22 3.73
N ASN A 31 21.11 -2.13 2.59
CA ASN A 31 21.21 -0.90 1.82
C ASN A 31 19.86 -0.49 1.22
N GLY A 32 19.08 -1.46 0.70
CA GLY A 32 17.73 -1.21 0.20
C GLY A 32 16.80 -0.75 1.32
N TYR A 33 16.81 -1.44 2.46
CA TYR A 33 16.02 -1.09 3.63
C TYR A 33 16.42 0.28 4.21
N ALA A 34 17.72 0.57 4.31
CA ALA A 34 18.22 1.86 4.75
C ALA A 34 17.86 2.98 3.76
N PHE A 35 17.97 2.72 2.45
CA PHE A 35 17.52 3.65 1.41
C PHE A 35 16.01 3.92 1.54
N CYS A 36 15.17 2.90 1.71
CA CYS A 36 13.73 3.06 1.90
C CYS A 36 13.39 3.83 3.19
N ARG A 37 14.13 3.59 4.29
CA ARG A 37 13.96 4.35 5.54
C ARG A 37 14.37 5.81 5.37
N ILE A 38 15.47 6.07 4.67
CA ILE A 38 15.95 7.41 4.37
C ILE A 38 14.99 8.10 3.40
N GLU A 39 14.48 7.42 2.37
CA GLU A 39 13.45 7.92 1.44
C GLU A 39 12.16 8.28 2.19
N ASN A 40 11.67 7.42 3.08
CA ASN A 40 10.52 7.71 3.95
C ASN A 40 10.76 8.90 4.89
N GLN A 41 11.99 9.10 5.36
CA GLN A 41 12.36 10.26 6.21
C GLN A 41 12.54 11.55 5.38
N LEU A 42 13.09 11.47 4.17
CA LEU A 42 13.28 12.60 3.25
C LEU A 42 11.96 13.06 2.62
N THR A 43 11.02 12.13 2.39
CA THR A 43 9.64 12.43 1.98
C THR A 43 8.72 12.78 3.15
N GLY A 44 9.18 12.59 4.38
CA GLY A 44 8.51 12.99 5.62
C GLY A 44 8.27 14.51 5.75
N GLY A 45 8.91 15.32 4.90
CA GLY A 45 8.40 16.64 4.54
C GLY A 45 7.32 16.48 3.46
N ALA A 46 6.09 16.20 3.87
CA ALA A 46 4.97 15.82 2.99
C ALA A 46 4.86 16.71 1.74
N LYS A 47 5.45 16.27 0.62
CA LYS A 47 5.06 16.78 -0.69
C LYS A 47 3.58 16.46 -0.82
N THR A 48 2.79 17.49 -1.12
CA THR A 48 1.36 17.31 -1.32
C THR A 48 1.17 16.41 -2.54
N ALA A 49 0.72 15.18 -2.31
CA ALA A 49 0.42 14.23 -3.37
C ALA A 49 -0.97 14.54 -3.94
N TYR A 50 -1.14 14.33 -5.24
CA TYR A 50 -2.41 14.51 -5.94
C TYR A 50 -2.83 13.24 -6.70
N SER A 51 -2.18 12.11 -6.44
CA SER A 51 -2.46 10.81 -7.04
C SER A 51 -2.46 9.73 -5.96
N LEU A 52 -3.08 8.58 -6.24
CA LEU A 52 -3.01 7.41 -5.35
C LEU A 52 -1.62 6.74 -5.36
N LEU A 53 -0.86 6.98 -6.43
CA LEU A 53 0.50 6.49 -6.65
C LEU A 53 1.52 7.64 -6.72
N PRO A 54 2.80 7.41 -6.38
CA PRO A 54 3.37 6.16 -5.86
C PRO A 54 2.79 5.80 -4.48
N ALA A 55 2.55 4.50 -4.26
CA ALA A 55 2.02 4.03 -2.99
C ALA A 55 3.11 4.08 -1.90
N ASP A 56 2.74 4.42 -0.66
CA ASP A 56 3.72 4.53 0.43
C ASP A 56 4.08 3.15 0.98
N TRP A 57 5.18 3.05 1.72
CA TRP A 57 5.67 1.78 2.25
C TRP A 57 4.64 1.00 3.10
N GLY A 58 3.72 1.68 3.78
CA GLY A 58 2.71 1.07 4.62
C GLY A 58 1.75 0.12 3.89
N LEU A 59 1.64 0.22 2.56
CA LEU A 59 0.85 -0.70 1.75
C LEU A 59 1.65 -1.88 1.17
N PHE A 60 2.97 -1.93 1.37
CA PHE A 60 3.80 -2.99 0.78
C PHE A 60 3.39 -4.38 1.28
N THR A 61 3.12 -4.54 2.57
CA THR A 61 2.63 -5.81 3.14
C THR A 61 1.33 -6.26 2.50
N GLU A 62 0.37 -5.35 2.33
CA GLU A 62 -0.91 -5.66 1.69
C GLU A 62 -0.73 -6.03 0.21
N TYR A 63 0.16 -5.35 -0.51
CA TYR A 63 0.51 -5.70 -1.88
C TYR A 63 1.12 -7.11 -2.00
N VAL A 64 2.08 -7.45 -1.13
CA VAL A 64 2.67 -8.80 -1.08
C VAL A 64 1.59 -9.83 -0.76
N ARG A 65 0.71 -9.54 0.20
CA ARG A 65 -0.40 -10.42 0.58
C ARG A 65 -1.37 -10.65 -0.57
N CYS A 66 -1.74 -9.62 -1.33
CA CYS A 66 -2.60 -9.79 -2.51
C CYS A 66 -1.93 -10.59 -3.63
N SER A 67 -0.61 -10.42 -3.78
CA SER A 67 0.18 -11.13 -4.80
C SER A 67 0.42 -12.61 -4.48
N LEU A 68 0.16 -13.02 -3.24
CA LEU A 68 0.28 -14.40 -2.77
C LEU A 68 -1.09 -14.91 -2.27
N THR A 69 -1.21 -16.21 -2.02
CA THR A 69 -2.35 -16.79 -1.30
C THR A 69 -1.91 -17.01 0.14
N TYR A 70 -1.75 -15.92 0.89
CA TYR A 70 -1.30 -15.96 2.27
C TYR A 70 -2.30 -15.24 3.18
N ASP A 71 -2.93 -15.99 4.08
CA ASP A 71 -4.15 -15.56 4.77
C ASP A 71 -3.93 -15.22 6.26
N GLU A 72 -2.69 -15.12 6.76
CA GLU A 72 -2.48 -14.67 8.15
C GLU A 72 -2.54 -13.13 8.25
N PRO A 73 -3.52 -12.58 8.99
CA PRO A 73 -3.85 -11.16 8.94
C PRO A 73 -2.81 -10.26 9.61
N ASN A 74 -2.02 -10.79 10.53
CA ASN A 74 -1.03 -10.04 11.31
C ASN A 74 0.41 -10.23 10.83
N ALA A 75 0.64 -11.12 9.86
CA ALA A 75 1.97 -11.34 9.30
C ALA A 75 2.40 -10.13 8.47
N ASP A 76 3.63 -9.66 8.71
CA ASP A 76 4.24 -8.64 7.89
C ASP A 76 4.81 -9.24 6.58
N TRP A 77 5.27 -8.39 5.67
CA TRP A 77 5.84 -8.87 4.41
C TRP A 77 7.04 -9.82 4.61
N PHE A 78 7.81 -9.65 5.70
CA PHE A 78 8.98 -10.49 5.97
C PHE A 78 8.52 -11.89 6.35
N ASP A 79 7.62 -11.99 7.32
CA ASP A 79 7.04 -13.26 7.77
C ASP A 79 6.38 -14.00 6.59
N ILE A 80 5.62 -13.27 5.76
CA ILE A 80 4.96 -13.82 4.57
C ILE A 80 6.01 -14.42 3.61
N LEU A 81 7.04 -13.64 3.23
CA LEU A 81 8.01 -14.07 2.23
C LEU A 81 8.92 -15.19 2.73
N MET A 82 9.37 -15.13 3.99
CA MET A 82 10.21 -16.17 4.57
C MET A 82 9.43 -17.47 4.74
N THR A 83 8.16 -17.41 5.15
CA THR A 83 7.32 -18.60 5.28
C THR A 83 7.04 -19.24 3.93
N TYR A 84 6.74 -18.42 2.90
CA TYR A 84 6.32 -18.94 1.60
C TYR A 84 7.48 -19.46 0.74
N PHE A 85 8.64 -18.82 0.82
CA PHE A 85 9.80 -19.12 -0.04
C PHE A 85 11.00 -19.70 0.70
N GLY A 86 11.03 -19.63 2.03
CA GLY A 86 12.20 -19.96 2.86
C GLY A 86 13.23 -18.83 2.86
N ASP A 87 14.07 -18.79 3.91
CA ASP A 87 14.98 -17.67 4.21
C ASP A 87 15.78 -17.18 2.98
N LYS A 88 16.48 -18.09 2.30
CA LYS A 88 17.37 -17.75 1.19
C LYS A 88 16.63 -17.16 -0.02
N GLU A 89 15.48 -17.72 -0.37
CA GLU A 89 14.73 -17.30 -1.56
C GLU A 89 13.81 -16.10 -1.24
N GLY A 90 13.32 -16.00 0.00
CA GLY A 90 12.49 -14.89 0.46
C GLY A 90 13.16 -13.53 0.28
N TYR A 91 14.46 -13.41 0.58
CA TYR A 91 15.20 -12.16 0.37
C TYR A 91 15.30 -11.76 -1.11
N ARG A 92 15.42 -12.73 -2.02
CA ARG A 92 15.42 -12.45 -3.46
C ARG A 92 14.03 -12.02 -3.92
N MET A 93 12.99 -12.69 -3.43
CA MET A 93 11.60 -12.36 -3.75
C MET A 93 11.22 -10.97 -3.25
N PHE A 94 11.72 -10.54 -2.09
CA PHE A 94 11.54 -9.18 -1.60
C PHE A 94 11.95 -8.12 -2.65
N VAL A 95 13.13 -8.26 -3.25
CA VAL A 95 13.62 -7.30 -4.25
C VAL A 95 12.70 -7.26 -5.48
N ASN A 96 12.22 -8.42 -5.93
CA ASN A 96 11.31 -8.51 -7.07
C ASN A 96 9.94 -7.87 -6.77
N TYR A 97 9.37 -8.16 -5.59
CA TYR A 97 8.11 -7.56 -5.16
C TYR A 97 8.25 -6.06 -4.95
N PHE A 98 9.36 -5.60 -4.38
CA PHE A 98 9.58 -4.19 -4.15
C PHE A 98 9.78 -3.40 -5.45
N ASP A 99 10.52 -3.94 -6.42
CA ASP A 99 10.67 -3.31 -7.73
C ASP A 99 9.33 -3.23 -8.48
N SER A 100 8.53 -4.30 -8.41
CA SER A 100 7.16 -4.31 -8.96
C SER A 100 6.26 -3.29 -8.25
N TYR A 101 6.33 -3.21 -6.93
CA TYR A 101 5.57 -2.28 -6.11
C TYR A 101 5.87 -0.80 -6.43
N ARG A 102 7.13 -0.48 -6.68
CA ARG A 102 7.55 0.88 -7.07
C ARG A 102 7.07 1.28 -8.47
N ARG A 103 6.72 0.32 -9.31
CA ARG A 103 6.27 0.50 -10.70
C ARG A 103 4.79 0.20 -10.86
N LEU A 104 4.01 0.26 -9.78
CA LEU A 104 2.56 0.17 -9.90
C LEU A 104 2.06 1.27 -10.84
N GLU A 105 1.10 0.91 -11.67
CA GLU A 105 0.44 1.79 -12.63
C GLU A 105 -1.07 1.67 -12.41
N ILE A 106 -1.81 2.74 -12.70
CA ILE A 106 -3.28 2.70 -12.73
C ILE A 106 -3.70 2.53 -14.19
N SER A 107 -4.54 1.54 -14.48
CA SER A 107 -5.07 1.28 -15.83
C SER A 107 -6.54 1.68 -16.00
N SER A 108 -7.30 1.63 -14.91
CA SER A 108 -8.71 1.98 -14.89
C SER A 108 -9.16 2.37 -13.48
N TYR A 109 -10.29 3.05 -13.36
CA TYR A 109 -10.93 3.28 -12.07
C TYR A 109 -12.46 3.37 -12.19
N LYS A 110 -13.15 3.05 -11.10
CA LYS A 110 -14.56 3.33 -10.87
C LYS A 110 -14.70 4.45 -9.85
N ARG A 111 -15.70 5.30 -10.04
CA ARG A 111 -16.10 6.37 -9.13
C ARG A 111 -17.59 6.29 -8.86
N ALA A 112 -18.00 6.39 -7.60
CA ALA A 112 -19.38 6.59 -7.22
C ALA A 112 -19.53 7.91 -6.46
N ASN A 113 -20.50 8.74 -6.85
CA ASN A 113 -20.91 9.88 -6.05
C ASN A 113 -21.86 9.39 -4.95
N LEU A 114 -21.64 9.84 -3.72
CA LEU A 114 -22.39 9.36 -2.56
C LEU A 114 -23.65 10.20 -2.35
N THR A 115 -24.80 9.54 -2.22
CA THR A 115 -26.07 10.21 -1.89
C THR A 115 -26.08 10.71 -0.45
N GLU A 116 -27.01 11.61 -0.10
CA GLU A 116 -27.16 12.06 1.29
C GLU A 116 -27.43 10.89 2.26
N GLU A 117 -28.17 9.87 1.82
CA GLU A 117 -28.46 8.69 2.64
C GLU A 117 -27.19 7.90 2.92
N GLN A 118 -26.36 7.65 1.90
CA GLN A 118 -25.07 6.96 2.03
C GLN A 118 -24.07 7.75 2.90
N GLN A 119 -24.07 9.07 2.75
CA GLN A 119 -23.28 9.98 3.58
C GLN A 119 -23.69 9.93 5.06
N ARG A 120 -25.00 9.90 5.34
CA ARG A 120 -25.54 9.74 6.70
C ARG A 120 -25.21 8.37 7.27
N PHE A 121 -25.36 7.30 6.50
CA PHE A 121 -24.99 5.94 6.90
C PHE A 121 -23.51 5.85 7.30
N TYR A 122 -22.62 6.36 6.45
CA TYR A 122 -21.18 6.41 6.75
C TYR A 122 -20.89 7.15 8.06
N SER A 123 -21.50 8.31 8.25
CA SER A 123 -21.27 9.14 9.45
C SER A 123 -21.73 8.43 10.72
N GLN A 124 -22.87 7.74 10.67
CA GLN A 124 -23.41 6.97 11.79
C GLN A 124 -22.56 5.73 12.10
N ASN A 125 -22.12 5.00 11.07
CA ASN A 125 -21.36 3.77 11.24
C ASN A 125 -19.89 4.01 11.65
N SER A 126 -19.26 5.03 11.07
CA SER A 126 -17.86 5.36 11.34
C SER A 126 -17.64 6.25 12.55
N GLY A 127 -18.69 6.97 13.00
CA GLY A 127 -18.60 7.99 14.04
C GLY A 127 -17.72 9.19 13.66
N LYS A 128 -17.40 9.38 12.37
CA LYS A 128 -16.51 10.44 11.89
C LYS A 128 -17.29 11.69 11.50
N ALA A 129 -16.69 12.84 11.80
CA ALA A 129 -17.26 14.15 11.44
C ALA A 129 -17.05 14.50 9.95
N LEU A 130 -16.05 13.91 9.31
CA LEU A 130 -15.78 14.11 7.88
C LEU A 130 -16.70 13.21 7.05
N VAL A 131 -17.45 13.83 6.13
CA VAL A 131 -18.41 13.16 5.28
C VAL A 131 -17.87 13.06 3.86
N PRO A 132 -17.68 11.84 3.30
CA PRO A 132 -17.17 11.67 1.96
C PRO A 132 -18.24 12.02 0.92
N LEU A 133 -17.81 12.60 -0.19
CA LEU A 133 -18.65 13.00 -1.32
C LEU A 133 -18.62 11.97 -2.44
N ALA A 134 -17.50 11.28 -2.62
CA ALA A 134 -17.35 10.23 -3.61
C ALA A 134 -16.40 9.13 -3.12
N TYR A 135 -16.52 7.96 -3.70
CA TYR A 135 -15.63 6.83 -3.47
C TYR A 135 -15.02 6.36 -4.79
N TYR A 136 -13.75 6.00 -4.75
CA TYR A 136 -12.95 5.58 -5.88
C TYR A 136 -12.42 4.18 -5.66
N VAL A 137 -12.45 3.35 -6.69
CA VAL A 137 -11.75 2.06 -6.76
C VAL A 137 -10.90 2.09 -8.02
N ALA A 138 -9.58 2.07 -7.85
CA ALA A 138 -8.62 2.10 -8.94
C ALA A 138 -7.99 0.72 -9.11
N ASP A 139 -8.01 0.23 -10.34
CA ASP A 139 -7.25 -0.93 -10.77
C ASP A 139 -5.76 -0.56 -10.80
N ILE A 140 -4.96 -1.30 -10.03
CA ILE A 140 -3.51 -1.18 -10.05
C ILE A 140 -2.88 -2.44 -10.65
N ASN A 141 -1.88 -2.21 -11.50
CA ASN A 141 -1.12 -3.27 -12.16
C ASN A 141 -1.99 -4.20 -13.03
N ARG A 142 -2.88 -3.60 -13.83
CA ARG A 142 -3.64 -4.27 -14.92
C ARG A 142 -4.51 -5.45 -14.46
N GLY A 143 -5.23 -5.25 -13.36
CA GLY A 143 -6.21 -6.18 -12.78
C GLY A 143 -5.64 -7.06 -11.68
N ALA A 144 -4.37 -6.89 -11.31
CA ALA A 144 -3.73 -7.71 -10.28
C ALA A 144 -4.20 -7.34 -8.87
N CYS A 145 -4.44 -6.05 -8.61
CA CYS A 145 -4.82 -5.52 -7.30
C CYS A 145 -5.67 -4.25 -7.48
N TYR A 146 -6.33 -3.80 -6.41
CA TYR A 146 -7.12 -2.58 -6.43
C TYR A 146 -6.81 -1.70 -5.21
N LEU A 147 -6.80 -0.39 -5.41
CA LEU A 147 -6.73 0.61 -4.35
C LEU A 147 -8.04 1.36 -4.26
N ALA A 148 -8.41 1.81 -3.07
CA ALA A 148 -9.59 2.63 -2.90
C ALA A 148 -9.28 3.97 -2.23
N ALA A 149 -10.18 4.93 -2.44
CA ALA A 149 -10.07 6.24 -1.81
C ALA A 149 -11.44 6.91 -1.61
N CYS A 150 -11.58 7.64 -0.50
CA CYS A 150 -12.72 8.50 -0.22
C CYS A 150 -12.36 9.94 -0.59
N GLU A 151 -13.14 10.58 -1.44
CA GLU A 151 -13.05 12.01 -1.70
C GLU A 151 -13.91 12.79 -0.71
N PHE A 152 -13.33 13.77 -0.04
CA PHE A 152 -14.00 14.75 0.83
C PHE A 152 -13.97 16.13 0.17
N ASP A 153 -14.57 17.13 0.83
CA ASP A 153 -14.60 18.51 0.33
C ASP A 153 -13.21 19.08 0.02
N LYS A 154 -12.24 18.86 0.91
CA LYS A 154 -10.90 19.48 0.82
C LYS A 154 -9.77 18.54 0.43
N GLU A 155 -9.97 17.23 0.54
CA GLU A 155 -8.91 16.24 0.41
C GLU A 155 -9.47 14.88 -0.01
N VAL A 156 -8.59 13.99 -0.44
CA VAL A 156 -8.91 12.59 -0.77
C VAL A 156 -8.16 11.72 0.20
N HIS A 157 -8.81 10.77 0.86
CA HIS A 157 -8.14 9.81 1.72
C HIS A 157 -8.04 8.46 1.03
N ARG A 158 -6.82 8.00 0.78
CA ARG A 158 -6.59 6.64 0.28
C ARG A 158 -6.75 5.64 1.42
N THR A 159 -7.39 4.51 1.16
CA THR A 159 -7.50 3.42 2.12
C THR A 159 -6.12 2.83 2.44
N ALA A 160 -5.99 2.28 3.64
CA ALA A 160 -4.78 1.59 4.10
C ALA A 160 -4.79 0.09 3.73
N ARG A 161 -5.48 -0.27 2.64
CA ARG A 161 -5.69 -1.66 2.20
C ARG A 161 -5.54 -1.74 0.68
N VAL A 162 -4.95 -2.85 0.23
CA VAL A 162 -4.98 -3.30 -1.16
C VAL A 162 -6.02 -4.42 -1.25
N TYR A 163 -6.89 -4.37 -2.24
CA TYR A 163 -7.89 -5.41 -2.48
C TYR A 163 -7.39 -6.34 -3.58
N LYS A 164 -7.66 -7.63 -3.43
CA LYS A 164 -7.19 -8.65 -4.38
C LYS A 164 -8.06 -8.68 -5.63
N THR A 165 -9.35 -8.41 -5.48
CA THR A 165 -10.29 -8.36 -6.60
C THR A 165 -11.14 -7.10 -6.57
N GLU A 166 -11.74 -6.78 -7.71
CA GLU A 166 -12.63 -5.63 -7.81
C GLU A 166 -13.86 -5.81 -6.92
N GLU A 167 -14.45 -7.02 -6.93
CA GLU A 167 -15.64 -7.36 -6.14
C GLU A 167 -15.41 -7.17 -4.64
N GLU A 168 -14.20 -7.50 -4.16
CA GLU A 168 -13.82 -7.28 -2.77
C GLU A 168 -13.83 -5.78 -2.42
N ALA A 169 -13.28 -4.95 -3.30
CA ALA A 169 -13.26 -3.49 -3.13
C ALA A 169 -14.66 -2.87 -3.18
N LEU A 170 -15.51 -3.37 -4.09
CA LEU A 170 -16.89 -2.90 -4.24
C LEU A 170 -17.74 -3.32 -3.02
N ALA A 171 -17.62 -4.56 -2.56
CA ALA A 171 -18.33 -5.05 -1.38
C ALA A 171 -17.91 -4.30 -0.10
N ASP A 172 -16.64 -3.90 0.01
CA ASP A 172 -16.18 -3.04 1.11
C ASP A 172 -16.82 -1.66 1.05
N ALA A 173 -16.98 -1.07 -0.14
CA ALA A 173 -17.69 0.20 -0.32
C ALA A 173 -19.16 0.09 0.10
N GLU A 174 -19.87 -0.97 -0.29
CA GLU A 174 -21.27 -1.19 0.11
C GLU A 174 -21.43 -1.32 1.63
N LYS A 175 -20.47 -1.97 2.30
CA LYS A 175 -20.43 -2.05 3.78
C LYS A 175 -20.20 -0.69 4.43
N LEU A 176 -19.39 0.17 3.81
CA LEU A 176 -19.08 1.50 4.32
C LEU A 176 -20.25 2.49 4.14
N PHE A 177 -20.98 2.38 3.04
CA PHE A 177 -21.98 3.38 2.63
C PHE A 177 -23.43 2.91 2.70
N GLY A 178 -23.68 1.62 2.95
CA GLY A 178 -25.01 1.09 3.21
C GLY A 178 -25.82 0.85 1.95
N GLY A 179 -25.47 -0.19 1.19
CA GLY A 179 -26.19 -0.63 -0.02
C GLY A 179 -25.40 -0.40 -1.30
N GLU A 180 -26.04 -0.66 -2.45
CA GLU A 180 -25.43 -0.59 -3.77
C GLU A 180 -25.06 0.86 -4.16
N LEU A 181 -23.89 1.04 -4.77
CA LEU A 181 -23.41 2.33 -5.27
C LEU A 181 -23.59 2.42 -6.79
N SER A 182 -23.96 3.60 -7.29
CA SER A 182 -24.00 3.87 -8.73
C SER A 182 -22.61 4.21 -9.25
N TRP A 183 -21.97 3.23 -9.89
CA TRP A 183 -20.59 3.36 -10.38
C TRP A 183 -20.51 3.95 -11.79
N PHE A 184 -19.55 4.85 -11.97
CA PHE A 184 -19.07 5.32 -13.26
C PHE A 184 -17.64 4.83 -13.48
N GLY A 185 -17.40 4.07 -14.55
CA GLY A 185 -16.10 3.50 -14.88
C GLY A 185 -15.34 4.30 -15.93
N VAL A 186 -14.02 4.39 -15.77
CA VAL A 186 -13.09 5.00 -16.73
C VAL A 186 -11.95 4.01 -16.98
N THR A 187 -11.66 3.73 -18.26
CA THR A 187 -10.62 2.79 -18.70
C THR A 187 -9.57 3.50 -19.56
N GLY A 188 -8.38 2.90 -19.68
CA GLY A 188 -7.31 3.43 -20.54
C GLY A 188 -6.69 4.71 -20.00
N VAL A 189 -6.67 4.87 -18.68
CA VAL A 189 -5.97 5.98 -18.02
C VAL A 189 -4.55 5.55 -17.70
N GLU A 190 -3.62 6.50 -17.76
CA GLU A 190 -2.23 6.29 -17.31
C GLU A 190 -2.04 6.70 -15.85
N GLU A 191 -2.87 7.64 -15.36
CA GLU A 191 -2.84 8.15 -13.99
C GLU A 191 -4.24 8.58 -13.51
N LEU A 192 -4.47 8.49 -12.19
CA LEU A 192 -5.63 9.08 -11.51
C LEU A 192 -5.20 10.30 -10.69
N ASN A 193 -5.26 11.48 -11.31
CA ASN A 193 -4.94 12.74 -10.66
C ASN A 193 -6.18 13.43 -10.08
N PHE A 194 -6.10 13.83 -8.82
CA PHE A 194 -7.11 14.58 -8.10
C PHE A 194 -6.77 16.06 -8.09
N ARG A 195 -7.80 16.90 -8.09
CA ARG A 195 -7.64 18.35 -7.83
C ARG A 195 -7.37 18.65 -6.35
N LYS A 196 -7.55 17.65 -5.49
CA LYS A 196 -7.46 17.72 -4.04
C LYS A 196 -6.23 16.93 -3.57
N PRO A 197 -5.58 17.35 -2.47
CA PRO A 197 -4.49 16.60 -1.89
C PRO A 197 -4.95 15.21 -1.46
N VAL A 198 -4.15 14.20 -1.79
CA VAL A 198 -4.32 12.81 -1.34
C VAL A 198 -3.60 12.64 0.00
N ARG A 199 -4.31 12.11 0.99
CA ARG A 199 -3.83 11.77 2.32
C ARG A 199 -3.94 10.28 2.56
N LEU A 200 -3.05 9.78 3.39
CA LEU A 200 -3.19 8.45 3.95
C LEU A 200 -4.32 8.48 4.97
N TYR A 201 -5.25 7.53 4.89
CA TYR A 201 -6.21 7.33 5.95
C TYR A 201 -5.45 6.85 7.18
N ASN A 202 -5.09 7.78 8.06
CA ASN A 202 -4.37 7.46 9.29
C ASN A 202 -5.19 6.41 10.07
N LYS A 203 -4.68 5.18 10.12
CA LYS A 203 -4.90 4.32 11.29
C LYS A 203 -4.47 5.20 12.47
N LYS A 204 -5.40 5.46 13.40
CA LYS A 204 -5.02 6.04 14.70
C LYS A 204 -3.81 5.25 15.20
N ILE A 205 -2.70 5.95 15.45
CA ILE A 205 -1.64 5.48 16.34
C ILE A 205 -2.28 5.27 17.71
#